data_AF-A0A7V8N0A9-F1
#
_entry.id   AF-A0A7V8N0A9-F1
#
_cell.length_a   1.000
_cell.length_b   1.000
_cell.length_c   1.000
_cell.angle_alpha   90.00
_cell.angle_beta   90.00
_cell.angle_gamma   90.00
#
_symmetry.space_group_name_H-M   'P 1'
#
loop_
_entity.id
_entity.type
_entity.pdbx_description
1 polymer ?
#
loop_
_entity_poly.entity_id
_entity_poly.type
_entity_poly.pdbx_seq_one_letter_code
_entity_poly.pdbx_strand_id
1 'polypeptide(L)'
;MNYLQDLQANLKALPESEISDAMLYYEQYFYEGQLTDGQAVSEFGTPKNLARRLVADYYMDEARNVPEENQKSPLGLAKIIILALLASPILIPVAITVIALIFAIVVTFAALAFSLVVTLGAFGFAAVICVIGGILVLTQSVLGGLFYIAAGIAVIGAFILLWPLVMSMVKGLKHWVFVMIRWIGKKTVGRRGVQDDA
;
A
#
# COMPACT_ATOMS: atom_id res chain seq x y z
N MET A 1 -39.18 -57.32 0.25
CA MET A 1 -38.42 -56.06 0.18
C MET A 1 -36.99 -56.45 -0.05
N ASN A 2 -36.41 -56.07 -1.19
CA ASN A 2 -35.02 -56.35 -1.52
C ASN A 2 -34.17 -55.20 -0.99
N TYR A 3 -33.19 -55.48 -0.13
CA TYR A 3 -32.35 -54.48 0.54
C TYR A 3 -31.69 -53.50 -0.46
N LEU A 4 -31.27 -54.02 -1.61
CA LEU A 4 -30.61 -53.22 -2.67
C LEU A 4 -31.57 -52.25 -3.35
N GLN A 5 -32.85 -52.60 -3.48
CA GLN A 5 -33.87 -51.72 -4.06
C GLN A 5 -34.12 -50.51 -3.16
N ASP A 6 -34.16 -50.73 -1.84
CA ASP A 6 -34.31 -49.64 -0.86
C ASP A 6 -33.03 -48.80 -0.77
N LEU A 7 -31.84 -49.39 -0.94
CA LEU A 7 -30.58 -48.65 -1.00
C LEU A 7 -30.57 -47.69 -2.20
N GLN A 8 -30.91 -48.18 -3.39
CA GLN A 8 -30.98 -47.37 -4.61
C GLN A 8 -31.95 -46.18 -4.46
N ALA A 9 -33.10 -46.40 -3.83
CA ALA A 9 -34.10 -45.36 -3.60
C ALA A 9 -33.59 -44.22 -2.68
N ASN A 10 -32.66 -44.52 -1.77
CA ASN A 10 -32.07 -43.57 -0.82
C ASN A 10 -30.79 -42.88 -1.35
N LEU A 11 -30.18 -43.38 -2.43
CA LEU A 11 -28.95 -42.81 -3.03
C LEU A 11 -29.18 -41.67 -4.02
N LYS A 12 -30.42 -41.21 -4.22
CA LYS A 12 -30.80 -40.14 -5.18
C LYS A 12 -30.09 -38.78 -4.98
N ALA A 13 -29.39 -38.60 -3.87
CA ALA A 13 -28.59 -37.40 -3.60
C ALA A 13 -27.22 -37.43 -4.31
N LEU A 14 -26.77 -38.58 -4.81
CA LEU A 14 -25.53 -38.73 -5.57
C LEU A 14 -25.74 -38.52 -7.09
N PRO A 15 -24.69 -38.21 -7.87
CA PRO A 15 -24.73 -38.27 -9.33
C PRO A 15 -25.06 -39.68 -9.85
N GLU A 16 -25.69 -39.78 -11.02
CA GLU A 16 -26.11 -41.07 -11.58
C GLU A 16 -24.96 -42.06 -11.81
N SER A 17 -23.75 -41.57 -12.11
CA SER A 17 -22.55 -42.41 -12.23
C SER A 17 -22.19 -43.08 -10.90
N GLU A 18 -22.13 -42.30 -9.82
CA GLU A 18 -21.81 -42.78 -8.48
C GLU A 18 -22.87 -43.74 -7.94
N ILE A 19 -24.15 -43.49 -8.26
CA ILE A 19 -25.24 -44.41 -7.92
C ILE A 19 -25.02 -45.75 -8.65
N SER A 20 -24.71 -45.72 -9.94
CA SER A 20 -24.54 -46.93 -10.75
C SER A 20 -23.35 -47.76 -10.26
N ASP A 21 -22.22 -47.10 -9.96
CA ASP A 21 -21.00 -47.76 -9.49
C ASP A 21 -21.19 -48.36 -8.09
N ALA A 22 -21.83 -47.62 -7.17
CA ALA A 22 -22.15 -48.12 -5.84
C ALA A 22 -23.10 -49.33 -5.92
N MET A 23 -24.14 -49.26 -6.74
CA MET A 23 -25.08 -50.37 -6.90
C MET A 23 -24.41 -51.62 -7.49
N LEU A 24 -23.56 -51.45 -8.51
CA LEU A 24 -22.81 -52.55 -9.11
C LEU A 24 -21.90 -53.25 -8.08
N TYR A 25 -21.22 -52.48 -7.23
CA TYR A 25 -20.37 -53.03 -6.17
C TYR A 25 -21.16 -53.87 -5.16
N TYR A 26 -22.26 -53.33 -4.63
CA TYR A 26 -23.06 -54.06 -3.64
C TYR A 26 -23.83 -55.22 -4.27
N GLU A 27 -24.26 -55.14 -5.52
CA GLU A 27 -24.85 -56.29 -6.24
C GLU A 27 -23.86 -57.45 -6.37
N GLN A 28 -22.61 -57.17 -6.75
CA GLN A 28 -21.54 -58.16 -6.80
C GLN A 28 -21.26 -58.74 -5.40
N TYR A 29 -21.19 -57.89 -4.37
CA TYR A 29 -20.97 -58.33 -3.00
C TYR A 29 -22.09 -59.27 -2.50
N PHE A 30 -23.35 -58.96 -2.79
CA PHE A 30 -24.48 -59.81 -2.45
C PHE A 30 -24.45 -61.13 -3.21
N TYR A 31 -24.05 -61.10 -4.48
CA TYR A 31 -23.95 -62.29 -5.33
C TYR A 31 -22.83 -63.23 -4.87
N GLU A 32 -21.63 -62.71 -4.61
CA GLU A 32 -20.47 -63.49 -4.18
C GLU A 32 -20.63 -64.03 -2.75
N GLY A 33 -21.18 -63.22 -1.85
CA GLY A 33 -21.40 -63.61 -0.46
C GLY A 33 -22.67 -64.41 -0.22
N GLN A 34 -23.53 -64.59 -1.24
CA GLN A 34 -24.89 -65.13 -1.10
C GLN A 34 -25.67 -64.48 0.05
N LEU A 35 -25.46 -63.18 0.26
CA LEU A 35 -26.04 -62.47 1.40
C LEU A 35 -27.55 -62.40 1.28
N THR A 36 -28.24 -62.77 2.35
CA THR A 36 -29.68 -62.50 2.48
C THR A 36 -29.91 -61.08 3.00
N ASP A 37 -31.04 -60.46 2.67
CA ASP A 37 -31.41 -59.11 3.14
C ASP A 37 -31.24 -58.91 4.66
N GLY A 38 -31.54 -59.94 5.46
CA GLY A 38 -31.36 -59.90 6.91
C GLY A 38 -29.89 -59.86 7.36
N GLN A 39 -28.99 -60.52 6.63
CA GLN A 39 -27.55 -60.49 6.88
C GLN A 39 -26.94 -59.15 6.46
N ALA A 40 -27.41 -58.60 5.34
CA ALA A 40 -27.00 -57.26 4.90
C ALA A 40 -27.32 -56.17 5.93
N VAL A 41 -28.46 -56.28 6.62
CA VAL A 41 -28.80 -55.35 7.71
C VAL A 41 -27.83 -55.47 8.88
N SER A 42 -27.35 -56.68 9.18
CA SER A 42 -26.38 -56.90 10.27
C SER A 42 -24.97 -56.41 9.92
N GLU A 43 -24.59 -56.48 8.64
CA GLU A 43 -23.24 -56.16 8.17
C GLU A 43 -23.09 -54.67 7.81
N PHE A 44 -24.08 -54.10 7.14
CA PHE A 44 -24.05 -52.73 6.63
C PHE A 44 -25.00 -51.76 7.33
N GLY A 45 -25.86 -52.26 8.21
CA GLY A 45 -26.93 -51.47 8.85
C GLY A 45 -28.17 -51.36 7.97
N THR A 46 -29.06 -50.42 8.24
CA THR A 46 -30.25 -50.22 7.38
C THR A 46 -29.87 -49.61 6.04
N PRO A 47 -30.62 -49.86 4.94
CA PRO A 47 -30.34 -49.28 3.62
C PRO A 47 -30.20 -47.75 3.65
N LYS A 48 -30.99 -47.10 4.51
CA LYS A 48 -30.95 -45.65 4.73
C LYS A 48 -29.66 -45.17 5.41
N ASN A 49 -29.13 -45.93 6.36
CA ASN A 49 -27.89 -45.58 7.06
C ASN A 49 -26.69 -45.74 6.13
N LEU A 50 -26.67 -46.82 5.34
CA LEU A 50 -25.63 -47.04 4.34
C LEU A 50 -25.64 -45.93 3.28
N ALA A 51 -26.82 -45.57 2.75
CA ALA A 51 -26.95 -44.47 1.79
C ALA A 51 -26.44 -43.14 2.34
N ARG A 52 -26.80 -42.80 3.59
CA ARG A 52 -26.34 -41.56 4.23
C ARG A 52 -24.82 -41.53 4.39
N ARG A 53 -24.19 -42.66 4.68
CA ARG A 53 -22.73 -42.76 4.81
C ARG A 53 -22.04 -42.57 3.46
N LEU A 54 -22.51 -43.25 2.41
CA LEU A 54 -21.98 -43.11 1.05
C LEU A 54 -22.09 -41.67 0.53
N VAL A 55 -23.24 -41.03 0.78
CA VAL A 55 -23.46 -39.61 0.43
C VAL A 55 -22.49 -38.70 1.19
N ALA A 56 -22.29 -38.93 2.49
CA ALA A 56 -21.38 -38.12 3.29
C ALA A 56 -19.92 -38.29 2.84
N ASP A 57 -19.50 -39.53 2.56
CA ASP A 57 -18.13 -39.83 2.13
C ASP A 57 -17.84 -39.18 0.76
N TYR A 58 -18.78 -39.23 -0.20
CA TYR A 58 -18.66 -38.56 -1.50
C TYR A 58 -18.43 -37.05 -1.36
N TYR A 59 -19.28 -36.36 -0.59
CA TYR A 59 -19.14 -34.91 -0.42
C TYR A 59 -17.95 -34.50 0.45
N MET A 60 -17.51 -35.33 1.39
CA MET A 60 -16.28 -35.06 2.16
C MET A 60 -15.05 -35.17 1.27
N ASP A 61 -15.00 -36.17 0.39
CA ASP A 61 -13.88 -36.33 -0.53
C ASP A 61 -13.88 -35.24 -1.59
N GLU A 62 -15.05 -34.84 -2.09
CA GLU A 62 -15.16 -33.69 -2.98
C GLU A 62 -14.77 -32.37 -2.30
N ALA A 63 -15.18 -32.15 -1.04
CA ALA A 63 -14.75 -31.00 -0.24
C ALA A 63 -13.24 -30.97 0.03
N ARG A 64 -12.60 -32.14 0.13
CA ARG A 64 -11.15 -32.29 0.31
C ARG A 64 -10.36 -32.12 -0.99
N ASN A 65 -10.99 -32.42 -2.12
CA ASN A 65 -10.46 -32.25 -3.47
C ASN A 65 -10.79 -30.88 -4.08
N VAL A 66 -11.55 -30.02 -3.38
CA VAL A 66 -11.54 -28.58 -3.66
C VAL A 66 -10.09 -28.12 -3.49
N PRO A 67 -9.43 -27.58 -4.53
CA PRO A 67 -8.08 -27.07 -4.37
C PRO A 67 -8.10 -26.11 -3.20
N GLU A 68 -7.23 -26.32 -2.20
CA GLU A 68 -6.90 -25.28 -1.23
C GLU A 68 -6.14 -24.16 -1.96
N GLU A 69 -6.78 -23.50 -2.91
CA GLU A 69 -6.31 -22.25 -3.49
C GLU A 69 -6.69 -21.13 -2.53
N ASN A 70 -6.09 -21.12 -1.35
CA ASN A 70 -5.78 -19.87 -0.69
C ASN A 70 -4.71 -20.01 0.39
N GLN A 71 -3.54 -20.52 0.00
CA GLN A 71 -2.33 -19.86 0.49
C GLN A 71 -2.34 -18.44 -0.10
N LYS A 72 -3.04 -17.52 0.57
CA LYS A 72 -3.09 -16.10 0.22
C LYS A 72 -1.65 -15.63 0.16
N SER A 73 -1.11 -15.56 -1.06
CA SER A 73 0.16 -14.90 -1.28
C SER A 73 0.07 -13.52 -0.62
N PRO A 74 1.13 -13.05 0.07
CA PRO A 74 1.12 -11.71 0.66
C PRO A 74 0.79 -10.63 -0.39
N LEU A 75 1.01 -10.94 -1.67
CA LEU A 75 0.62 -10.14 -2.83
C LEU A 75 -0.90 -10.14 -3.11
N GLY A 76 -1.59 -11.28 -2.96
CA GLY A 76 -3.04 -11.37 -3.08
C GLY A 76 -3.75 -10.64 -1.93
N LEU A 77 -3.25 -10.81 -0.71
CA LEU A 77 -3.77 -10.12 0.47
C LEU A 77 -3.49 -8.61 0.40
N ALA A 78 -2.31 -8.19 -0.09
CA ALA A 78 -2.01 -6.78 -0.37
C ALA A 78 -2.92 -6.20 -1.48
N LYS A 79 -3.19 -6.94 -2.56
CA LYS A 79 -4.15 -6.51 -3.59
C LYS A 79 -5.55 -6.30 -3.02
N ILE A 80 -6.02 -7.21 -2.15
CA ILE A 80 -7.33 -7.09 -1.51
C ILE A 80 -7.36 -5.92 -0.53
N ILE A 81 -6.31 -5.71 0.26
CA ILE A 81 -6.19 -4.52 1.14
C ILE A 81 -6.17 -3.23 0.31
N ILE A 82 -5.44 -3.21 -0.81
CA ILE A 82 -5.40 -2.05 -1.72
C ILE A 82 -6.78 -1.81 -2.35
N LEU A 83 -7.48 -2.85 -2.80
CA LEU A 83 -8.85 -2.75 -3.34
C LEU A 83 -9.86 -2.31 -2.27
N ALA A 84 -9.72 -2.81 -1.04
CA ALA A 84 -10.56 -2.45 0.09
C ALA A 84 -10.28 -1.00 0.57
N LEU A 85 -9.02 -0.55 0.53
CA LEU A 85 -8.67 0.86 0.75
C LEU A 85 -9.19 1.75 -0.39
N LEU A 86 -9.11 1.31 -1.65
CA LEU A 86 -9.65 2.04 -2.80
C LEU A 86 -11.19 2.14 -2.76
N ALA A 87 -11.86 1.08 -2.30
CA ALA A 87 -13.31 1.06 -2.09
C ALA A 87 -13.72 1.86 -0.82
N SER A 88 -12.77 2.19 0.05
CA SER A 88 -13.02 3.05 1.20
C SER A 88 -13.05 4.53 0.77
N PRO A 89 -14.10 5.30 1.10
CA PRO A 89 -14.18 6.74 0.83
C PRO A 89 -13.12 7.57 1.56
N ILE A 90 -12.23 6.93 2.34
CA ILE A 90 -11.11 7.52 3.07
C ILE A 90 -9.91 7.77 2.14
N LEU A 91 -9.76 7.03 1.04
CA LEU A 91 -8.60 7.19 0.17
C LEU A 91 -8.60 8.54 -0.56
N ILE A 92 -9.78 9.03 -0.95
CA ILE A 92 -9.95 10.33 -1.60
C ILE A 92 -9.47 11.48 -0.70
N PRO A 93 -9.95 11.65 0.55
CA PRO A 93 -9.44 12.68 1.44
C PRO A 93 -7.96 12.52 1.76
N VAL A 94 -7.47 11.28 1.94
CA VAL A 94 -6.03 11.05 2.17
C VAL A 94 -5.19 11.49 0.95
N ALA A 95 -5.59 11.12 -0.27
CA ALA A 95 -4.89 11.53 -1.49
C ALA A 95 -4.86 13.07 -1.64
N ILE A 96 -5.99 13.73 -1.38
CA ILE A 96 -6.07 15.20 -1.39
C ILE A 96 -5.12 15.82 -0.37
N THR A 97 -5.07 15.29 0.87
CA THR A 97 -4.13 15.80 1.89
C THR A 97 -2.67 15.64 1.50
N VAL A 98 -2.30 14.52 0.87
CA VAL A 98 -0.92 14.28 0.41
C VAL A 98 -0.55 15.25 -0.71
N ILE A 99 -1.45 15.47 -1.68
CA ILE A 99 -1.23 16.44 -2.77
C ILE A 99 -1.14 17.86 -2.22
N ALA A 100 -2.04 18.24 -1.30
CA ALA A 100 -2.01 19.54 -0.64
C ALA A 100 -0.72 19.74 0.16
N LEU A 101 -0.21 18.70 0.83
CA LEU A 101 1.04 18.75 1.56
C LEU A 101 2.24 18.98 0.62
N ILE A 102 2.30 18.25 -0.51
CA ILE A 102 3.34 18.45 -1.51
C ILE A 102 3.28 19.87 -2.08
N PHE A 103 2.09 20.36 -2.38
CA PHE A 103 1.89 21.73 -2.86
C PHE A 103 2.29 22.77 -1.82
N ALA A 104 1.89 22.60 -0.57
CA ALA A 104 2.26 23.49 0.53
C ALA A 104 3.77 23.54 0.73
N ILE A 105 4.46 22.39 0.64
CA ILE A 105 5.91 22.33 0.64
C ILE A 105 6.45 23.21 -0.49
N VAL A 106 6.08 22.97 -1.75
CA VAL A 106 6.56 23.76 -2.90
C VAL A 106 6.29 25.26 -2.73
N VAL A 107 5.10 25.65 -2.28
CA VAL A 107 4.75 27.07 -2.03
C VAL A 107 5.58 27.66 -0.91
N THR A 108 5.79 26.95 0.20
CA THR A 108 6.64 27.42 1.31
C THR A 108 8.07 27.65 0.82
N PHE A 109 8.59 26.75 -0.02
CA PHE A 109 9.89 26.90 -0.67
C PHE A 109 9.96 28.13 -1.58
N ALA A 110 8.95 28.33 -2.42
CA ALA A 110 8.87 29.49 -3.30
C ALA A 110 8.76 30.80 -2.50
N ALA A 111 7.97 30.81 -1.43
CA ALA A 111 7.81 31.94 -0.53
C ALA A 111 9.09 32.26 0.23
N LEU A 112 9.84 31.26 0.68
CA LEU A 112 11.15 31.45 1.32
C LEU A 112 12.16 32.05 0.32
N ALA A 113 12.22 31.54 -0.90
CA ALA A 113 13.09 32.09 -1.94
C ALA A 113 12.71 33.54 -2.28
N PHE A 114 11.42 33.82 -2.43
CA PHE A 114 10.91 35.16 -2.70
C PHE A 114 11.18 36.12 -1.54
N SER A 115 10.88 35.71 -0.31
CA SER A 115 11.16 36.50 0.90
C SER A 115 12.63 36.86 0.96
N LEU A 116 13.54 35.92 0.66
CA LEU A 116 14.96 36.18 0.67
C LEU A 116 15.32 37.28 -0.35
N VAL A 117 14.84 37.17 -1.58
CA VAL A 117 15.08 38.18 -2.64
C VAL A 117 14.53 39.55 -2.25
N VAL A 118 13.34 39.61 -1.65
CA VAL A 118 12.74 40.87 -1.18
C VAL A 118 13.55 41.47 -0.03
N THR A 119 13.99 40.65 0.94
CA THR A 119 14.86 41.09 2.02
C THR A 119 16.19 41.62 1.47
N LEU A 120 16.79 40.93 0.49
CA LEU A 120 17.96 41.39 -0.27
C LEU A 120 17.75 42.78 -0.90
N GLY A 121 16.63 42.96 -1.60
CA GLY A 121 16.28 44.24 -2.19
C GLY A 121 16.07 45.35 -1.15
N ALA A 122 15.37 45.05 -0.06
CA ALA A 122 15.06 46.01 1.00
C ALA A 122 16.32 46.51 1.72
N PHE A 123 17.24 45.61 2.07
CA PHE A 123 18.52 46.00 2.69
C PHE A 123 19.40 46.78 1.73
N GLY A 124 19.44 46.42 0.44
CA GLY A 124 20.14 47.20 -0.58
C GLY A 124 19.59 48.62 -0.68
N PHE A 125 18.27 48.78 -0.70
CA PHE A 125 17.61 50.08 -0.76
C PHE A 125 17.85 50.91 0.51
N ALA A 126 17.76 50.28 1.69
CA ALA A 126 18.03 50.92 2.97
C ALA A 126 19.50 51.40 3.09
N ALA A 127 20.45 50.63 2.56
CA ALA A 127 21.86 51.01 2.53
C ALA A 127 22.08 52.28 1.67
N VAL A 128 21.45 52.36 0.49
CA VAL A 128 21.53 53.54 -0.38
C VAL A 128 20.96 54.78 0.32
N ILE A 129 19.80 54.66 0.97
CA ILE A 129 19.19 55.75 1.74
C ILE A 129 20.10 56.18 2.90
N CYS A 130 20.70 55.24 3.63
CA CYS A 130 21.62 55.56 4.73
C CYS A 130 22.87 56.31 4.25
N VAL A 131 23.42 55.95 3.09
CA VAL A 131 24.58 56.64 2.52
C VAL A 131 24.22 58.06 2.09
N ILE A 132 23.09 58.25 1.40
CA ILE A 132 22.63 59.57 0.96
C ILE A 132 22.28 60.44 2.19
N GLY A 133 21.55 59.89 3.16
CA GLY A 133 21.22 60.57 4.41
C GLY A 133 22.46 60.93 5.22
N GLY A 134 23.47 60.06 5.26
CA GLY A 134 24.75 60.32 5.89
C GLY A 134 25.48 61.52 5.28
N ILE A 135 25.53 61.61 3.94
CA ILE A 135 26.15 62.74 3.22
C ILE A 135 25.44 64.06 3.51
N LEU A 136 24.11 64.06 3.63
CA LEU A 136 23.35 65.27 3.98
C LEU A 136 23.63 65.69 5.43
N VAL A 137 23.67 64.73 6.36
CA VAL A 137 23.94 64.99 7.79
C VAL A 137 25.39 65.40 8.04
N LEU A 138 26.33 65.07 7.16
CA LEU A 138 27.73 65.52 7.23
C LEU A 138 27.86 67.05 7.27
N THR A 139 26.92 67.78 6.65
CA THR A 139 26.88 69.25 6.68
C THR A 139 26.42 69.81 8.03
N GLN A 140 25.69 69.01 8.83
CA GLN A 140 25.14 69.40 10.13
C GLN A 140 26.00 68.87 11.29
N SER A 141 26.55 67.66 11.16
CA SER A 141 27.33 66.98 12.19
C SER A 141 28.20 65.90 11.56
N VAL A 142 29.52 66.14 11.55
CA VAL A 142 30.52 65.24 10.96
C VAL A 142 30.46 63.84 11.59
N LEU A 143 30.33 63.76 12.93
CA LEU A 143 30.22 62.47 13.63
C LEU A 143 28.98 61.68 13.23
N GLY A 144 27.82 62.35 13.12
CA GLY A 144 26.55 61.72 12.75
C GLY A 144 26.58 61.19 11.32
N GLY A 145 27.09 61.99 10.37
CA GLY A 145 27.25 61.58 8.99
C GLY A 145 28.19 60.36 8.84
N LEU A 146 29.30 60.36 9.58
CA LEU A 146 30.25 59.23 9.58
C LEU A 146 29.62 57.96 10.18
N PHE A 147 28.78 58.09 11.21
CA PHE A 147 28.07 56.97 11.82
C PHE A 147 27.07 56.31 10.85
N TYR A 148 26.30 57.11 10.09
CA TYR A 148 25.36 56.60 9.09
C TYR A 148 26.07 55.93 7.91
N ILE A 149 27.21 56.47 7.45
CA ILE A 149 28.02 55.86 6.41
C ILE A 149 28.62 54.53 6.90
N ALA A 150 29.18 54.51 8.11
CA ALA A 150 29.71 53.29 8.71
C ALA A 150 28.62 52.23 8.93
N ALA A 151 27.41 52.64 9.35
CA ALA A 151 26.26 51.75 9.48
C ALA A 151 25.83 51.16 8.12
N GLY A 152 25.79 51.97 7.06
CA GLY A 152 25.50 51.49 5.71
C GLY A 152 26.52 50.45 5.22
N ILE A 153 27.81 50.71 5.44
CA ILE A 153 28.90 49.77 5.09
C ILE A 153 28.82 48.50 5.94
N ALA A 154 28.50 48.61 7.24
CA ALA A 154 28.35 47.46 8.13
C ALA A 154 27.19 46.54 7.70
N VAL A 155 26.07 47.11 7.25
CA VAL A 155 24.93 46.35 6.72
C VAL A 155 25.31 45.61 5.44
N ILE A 156 26.06 46.24 4.53
CA ILE A 156 26.57 45.61 3.31
C ILE A 156 27.56 44.49 3.65
N GLY A 157 28.45 44.71 4.62
CA GLY A 157 29.40 43.70 5.10
C GLY A 157 28.72 42.49 5.73
N ALA A 158 27.71 42.72 6.59
CA ALA A 158 26.89 41.65 7.17
C ALA A 158 26.15 40.85 6.07
N PHE A 159 25.75 41.52 5.00
CA PHE A 159 25.13 40.90 3.83
C PHE A 159 26.02 39.89 3.13
N ILE A 160 27.26 40.28 2.84
CA ILE A 160 28.26 39.41 2.19
C ILE A 160 28.57 38.20 3.07
N LEU A 161 28.57 38.39 4.39
CA LEU A 161 28.83 37.32 5.36
C LEU A 161 27.67 36.32 5.48
N LEU A 162 26.43 36.80 5.40
CA LEU A 162 25.22 35.97 5.45
C LEU A 162 24.91 35.26 4.13
N TRP A 163 25.36 35.81 2.99
CA TRP A 163 25.17 35.21 1.66
C TRP A 163 25.58 33.72 1.55
N PRO A 164 26.80 33.30 1.97
CA PRO A 164 27.18 31.89 1.93
C PRO A 164 26.37 31.02 2.91
N LEU A 165 25.96 31.56 4.05
CA LEU A 165 25.12 30.84 5.03
C LEU A 165 23.75 30.49 4.43
N VAL A 166 23.14 31.46 3.75
CA VAL A 166 21.88 31.30 3.02
C VAL A 166 22.02 30.27 1.90
N MET A 167 23.07 30.36 1.08
CA MET A 167 23.32 29.37 0.02
C MET A 167 23.55 27.97 0.57
N SER A 168 24.18 27.85 1.74
CA SER A 168 24.36 26.57 2.42
C SER A 168 23.03 25.97 2.88
N MET A 169 22.12 26.78 3.44
CA MET A 169 20.75 26.34 3.76
C MET A 169 20.00 25.88 2.50
N VAL A 170 20.03 26.66 1.41
CA VAL A 170 19.33 26.30 0.16
C VAL A 170 19.89 25.00 -0.44
N LYS A 171 21.23 24.85 -0.48
CA LYS A 171 21.88 23.63 -0.98
C LYS A 171 21.59 22.42 -0.09
N GLY A 172 21.69 22.58 1.23
CA GLY A 172 21.38 21.53 2.19
C GLY A 172 19.93 21.06 2.07
N LEU A 173 19.01 22.00 1.83
CA LEU A 173 17.60 21.70 1.69
C LEU A 173 17.27 21.01 0.36
N LYS A 174 17.87 21.45 -0.76
CA LYS A 174 17.78 20.71 -2.05
C LYS A 174 18.35 19.30 -1.93
N HIS A 175 19.46 19.14 -1.23
CA HIS A 175 20.07 17.84 -0.98
C HIS A 175 19.13 16.94 -0.15
N TRP A 176 18.51 17.47 0.90
CA TRP A 176 17.52 16.76 1.71
C TRP A 176 16.31 16.28 0.90
N VAL A 177 15.76 17.15 0.04
CA VAL A 177 14.64 16.79 -0.85
C VAL A 177 15.06 15.69 -1.81
N PHE A 178 16.24 15.79 -2.42
CA PHE A 178 16.77 14.76 -3.32
C PHE A 178 17.00 13.42 -2.61
N VAL A 179 17.54 13.45 -1.40
CA VAL A 179 17.73 12.25 -0.55
C VAL A 179 16.40 11.62 -0.20
N MET A 180 15.39 12.41 0.16
CA MET A 180 14.06 11.90 0.52
C MET A 180 13.35 11.27 -0.68
N ILE A 181 13.40 11.92 -1.85
CA ILE A 181 12.86 11.37 -3.12
C ILE A 181 13.57 10.06 -3.47
N ARG A 182 14.90 10.01 -3.37
CA ARG A 182 15.68 8.81 -3.66
C ARG A 182 15.42 7.70 -2.64
N TRP A 183 15.17 8.03 -1.37
CA TRP A 183 14.87 7.05 -0.31
C TRP A 183 13.48 6.44 -0.48
N ILE A 184 12.48 7.27 -0.82
CA ILE A 184 11.13 6.81 -1.17
C ILE A 184 11.17 5.99 -2.46
N GLY A 185 11.84 6.48 -3.50
CA GLY A 185 12.01 5.77 -4.77
C GLY A 185 12.68 4.40 -4.61
N LYS A 186 13.70 4.29 -3.75
CA LYS A 186 14.33 3.00 -3.41
C LYS A 186 13.41 2.03 -2.66
N LYS A 187 12.45 2.53 -1.87
CA LYS A 187 11.50 1.68 -1.15
C LYS A 187 10.33 1.23 -2.03
N THR A 188 9.92 2.04 -3.00
CA THR A 188 8.76 1.72 -3.87
C THR A 188 9.16 1.00 -5.15
N VAL A 189 10.36 1.26 -5.69
CA VAL A 189 10.93 0.51 -6.82
C VAL A 189 11.78 -0.63 -6.27
N GLY A 190 11.09 -1.62 -5.71
CA GLY A 190 11.68 -2.93 -5.47
C GLY A 190 12.18 -3.51 -6.78
N ARG A 191 13.43 -3.99 -6.76
CA ARG A 191 13.98 -5.09 -7.57
C ARG A 191 12.98 -5.66 -8.59
N ARG A 192 12.91 -5.07 -9.79
CA ARG A 192 12.36 -5.75 -10.97
C ARG A 192 13.53 -6.10 -11.86
N GLY A 193 13.88 -7.39 -11.78
CA GLY A 193 14.52 -8.23 -12.79
C GLY A 193 15.69 -7.66 -13.59
N VAL A 194 16.90 -8.06 -13.21
CA VAL A 194 17.95 -8.44 -14.17
C VAL A 194 18.76 -9.59 -13.56
N GLN A 195 18.15 -10.77 -13.59
CA GLN A 195 18.68 -12.12 -13.37
C GLN A 195 17.51 -12.97 -13.86
N ASP A 196 17.50 -13.59 -15.02
CA ASP A 196 18.53 -14.25 -15.79
C ASP A 196 18.35 -13.93 -17.28
N ASP A 197 19.43 -13.93 -18.05
CA ASP A 197 19.47 -14.66 -19.31
C ASP A 197 20.95 -14.99 -19.59
N ALA A 198 21.14 -16.28 -19.87
CA ALA A 198 22.39 -16.99 -20.05
C ALA A 198 23.16 -16.62 -21.32
#